data_AF-A0A4E0PU94-F1
#
_entry.id   AF-A0A4E0PU94-F1
#
_cell.length_a   1.000
_cell.length_b   1.000
_cell.length_c   1.000
_cell.angle_alpha   90.00
_cell.angle_beta   90.00
_cell.angle_gamma   90.00
#
_symmetry.space_group_name_H-M   'P 1'
#
loop_
_entity.id
_entity.type
_entity.pdbx_description
1 polymer ?
#
loop_
_entity_poly.entity_id
_entity_poly.type
_entity_poly.pdbx_seq_one_letter_code
_entity_poly.pdbx_strand_id
1 'polypeptide(L)'
;GRKRADDRKVINGILFVLATGCRWRDLPERYGSGVTAWRRLKRWSEEGIWEQIMESLRDCAYNDSKFSMETVCVDSSFVETKKGEKIPLTTATRERKV
;
A
#
# COMPACT_ATOMS: atom_id res chain seq x y z
N GLY A 1 2.78 9.84 32.56
CA GLY A 1 2.59 10.18 31.13
C GLY A 1 1.42 9.38 30.56
N ARG A 2 0.77 9.87 29.49
CA ARG A 2 -0.37 9.18 28.85
C ARG A 2 0.05 7.80 28.32
N LYS A 3 -0.74 6.76 28.57
CA LYS A 3 -0.49 5.40 28.07
C LYS A 3 -0.40 5.40 26.54
N ARG A 4 0.55 4.64 25.98
CA ARG A 4 0.71 4.47 24.53
C ARG A 4 -0.58 3.93 23.92
N ALA A 5 -0.96 4.48 22.75
CA ALA A 5 -2.08 3.99 21.97
C ALA A 5 -1.82 2.58 21.43
N ASP A 6 -2.84 1.72 21.47
CA ASP A 6 -2.80 0.36 20.95
C ASP A 6 -2.44 0.33 19.45
N ASP A 7 -1.40 -0.42 19.13
CA ASP A 7 -0.81 -0.48 17.79
C ASP A 7 -1.80 -1.06 16.76
N ARG A 8 -2.63 -2.03 17.15
CA ARG A 8 -3.66 -2.60 16.26
C ARG A 8 -4.74 -1.59 15.90
N LYS A 9 -5.16 -0.76 16.86
CA LYS A 9 -6.12 0.32 16.58
C LYS A 9 -5.52 1.37 15.66
N VAL A 10 -4.26 1.73 15.91
CA VAL A 10 -3.55 2.74 15.14
C VAL A 10 -3.33 2.30 13.70
N ILE A 11 -2.87 1.07 13.45
CA ILE A 11 -2.66 0.57 12.08
C ILE A 11 -3.99 0.50 11.31
N ASN A 12 -5.06 0.04 11.94
CA ASN A 12 -6.39 0.03 11.32
C ASN A 12 -6.89 1.44 10.97
N GLY A 13 -6.59 2.44 11.82
CA GLY A 13 -6.91 3.83 11.54
C GLY A 13 -6.11 4.40 10.37
N ILE A 14 -4.82 4.07 10.28
CA ILE A 14 -3.97 4.45 9.15
C ILE A 14 -4.52 3.84 7.86
N LEU A 15 -4.78 2.53 7.84
CA LEU A 15 -5.32 1.83 6.66
C LEU A 15 -6.68 2.38 6.24
N PHE A 16 -7.55 2.73 7.20
CA PHE A 16 -8.84 3.35 6.89
C PHE A 16 -8.68 4.68 6.15
N VAL A 17 -7.82 5.57 6.63
CA VAL A 17 -7.56 6.86 5.97
C VAL A 17 -6.94 6.67 4.60
N LEU A 18 -5.98 5.75 4.45
CA LEU A 18 -5.34 5.48 3.16
C LEU A 18 -6.31 4.86 2.15
N ALA A 19 -7.22 3.98 2.58
CA ALA A 19 -8.21 3.34 1.72
C ALA A 19 -9.35 4.28 1.31
N THR A 20 -9.77 5.19 2.20
CA THR A 20 -10.93 6.08 1.96
C THR A 20 -10.53 7.46 1.43
N GLY A 21 -9.29 7.90 1.65
CA GLY A 21 -8.82 9.25 1.36
C GLY A 21 -9.43 10.32 2.29
N CYS A 22 -10.09 9.94 3.39
CA CYS A 22 -10.67 10.91 4.31
C CYS A 22 -9.59 11.74 5.02
N ARG A 23 -9.96 12.90 5.57
CA ARG A 23 -9.01 13.70 6.35
C ARG A 23 -8.70 12.96 7.65
N TRP A 24 -7.49 13.15 8.20
CA TRP A 24 -7.11 12.58 9.49
C TRP A 24 -8.04 12.98 10.63
N ARG A 25 -8.64 14.18 10.59
CA ARG A 25 -9.62 14.65 11.60
C ARG A 25 -10.95 13.89 11.53
N ASP A 26 -11.26 13.31 10.37
CA ASP A 26 -12.52 12.59 10.11
C ASP A 26 -12.38 11.09 10.37
N LEU A 27 -11.23 10.65 10.92
CA LEU A 27 -11.00 9.26 11.30
C LEU A 27 -12.04 8.81 12.35
N PRO A 28 -12.73 7.68 12.16
CA PRO A 28 -13.66 7.15 13.13
C PRO A 28 -13.04 6.94 14.52
N GLU A 29 -13.71 7.42 15.56
CA GLU A 29 -13.20 7.43 16.94
C GLU A 29 -12.82 6.03 17.48
N ARG A 30 -13.45 4.97 16.94
CA ARG A 30 -13.09 3.57 17.25
C ARG A 30 -11.62 3.23 17.00
N TYR A 31 -10.96 3.96 16.08
CA TYR A 31 -9.53 3.81 15.79
C TYR A 31 -8.64 4.76 16.62
N GLY A 32 -9.25 5.66 17.39
CA GLY A 32 -8.57 6.66 18.20
C GLY A 32 -8.29 7.96 17.44
N SER A 33 -7.27 8.69 17.89
CA SER A 33 -6.95 10.02 17.36
C SER A 33 -6.22 9.94 16.02
N GLY A 34 -6.74 10.64 15.00
CA GLY A 34 -6.09 10.76 13.70
C GLY A 34 -4.71 11.41 13.75
N VAL A 35 -4.46 12.33 14.68
CA VAL A 35 -3.10 12.91 14.89
C VAL A 35 -2.13 11.83 15.38
N THR A 36 -2.60 10.93 16.24
CA THR A 36 -1.78 9.80 16.72
C THR A 36 -1.48 8.84 15.57
N ALA A 37 -2.47 8.54 14.74
CA ALA A 37 -2.32 7.70 13.55
C ALA A 37 -1.31 8.29 12.56
N TRP A 38 -1.43 9.58 12.22
CA TRP A 38 -0.49 10.26 11.32
C TRP A 38 0.94 10.29 11.87
N ARG A 39 1.13 10.65 13.14
CA ARG A 39 2.46 10.63 13.77
C ARG A 39 3.07 9.23 13.76
N ARG A 40 2.24 8.20 13.94
CA ARG A 40 2.71 6.82 13.90
C ARG A 40 3.08 6.39 12.49
N LEU A 41 2.26 6.72 11.50
CA LEU A 41 2.57 6.49 10.10
C LEU A 41 3.95 7.06 9.76
N LYS A 42 4.18 8.36 10.05
CA LYS A 42 5.47 9.03 9.81
C LYS A 42 6.62 8.32 10.50
N ARG A 43 6.48 8.06 11.80
CA ARG A 43 7.53 7.43 12.60
C ARG A 43 7.88 6.03 12.08
N TRP A 44 6.88 5.21 11.77
CA TRP A 44 7.09 3.85 11.26
C TRP A 44 7.69 3.84 9.87
N SER A 45 7.41 4.84 9.03
CA SER A 45 8.09 5.03 7.76
C SER A 45 9.57 5.42 7.95
N GLU A 46 9.86 6.29 8.91
CA GLU A 46 11.25 6.68 9.24
C GLU A 46 12.05 5.52 9.86
N GLU A 47 11.38 4.65 10.64
CA GLU A 47 11.98 3.49 11.30
C GLU A 47 12.05 2.24 10.41
N GLY A 48 11.53 2.27 9.18
CA GLY A 48 11.51 1.12 8.27
C GLY A 48 10.58 -0.02 8.69
N ILE A 49 9.58 0.27 9.52
CA ILE A 49 8.68 -0.73 10.12
C ILE A 49 7.67 -1.24 9.10
N TRP A 50 7.28 -0.42 8.13
CA TRP A 50 6.33 -0.85 7.09
C TRP A 50 6.93 -1.95 6.21
N GLU A 51 8.21 -1.83 5.88
CA GLU A 51 8.97 -2.83 5.14
C GLU A 51 8.99 -4.17 5.90
N GLN A 52 9.25 -4.13 7.21
CA GLN A 52 9.24 -5.31 8.07
C GLN A 52 7.85 -5.96 8.18
N ILE A 53 6.80 -5.14 8.29
CA ILE A 53 5.41 -5.63 8.30
C ILE A 53 5.10 -6.32 6.96
N MET A 54 5.46 -5.71 5.84
CA MET A 54 5.22 -6.28 4.51
C MET A 54 6.01 -7.57 4.29
N GLU A 55 7.24 -7.64 4.76
CA GLU A 55 8.04 -8.87 4.74
C GLU A 55 7.39 -9.98 5.55
N SER A 56 7.01 -9.70 6.79
CA SER A 56 6.32 -10.66 7.66
C SER A 56 5.00 -11.15 7.04
N LEU A 57 4.24 -10.26 6.40
CA LEU A 57 2.99 -10.62 5.71
C LEU A 57 3.24 -11.51 4.50
N ARG A 58 4.30 -11.26 3.72
CA ARG A 58 4.69 -12.12 2.60
C ARG A 58 5.07 -13.51 3.09
N ASP A 59 5.87 -13.61 4.15
CA ASP A 59 6.30 -14.89 4.71
C ASP A 59 5.10 -15.69 5.22
N CYS A 60 4.18 -15.05 5.95
CA CYS A 60 2.94 -15.68 6.37
C CYS A 60 2.09 -16.14 5.18
N ALA A 61 1.96 -15.33 4.13
CA ALA A 61 1.15 -15.67 2.96
C ALA A 61 1.74 -16.80 2.12
N TYR A 62 3.07 -16.87 2.02
CA TYR A 62 3.79 -17.96 1.38
C TYR A 62 3.58 -19.28 2.14
N ASN A 63 3.77 -19.25 3.46
CA ASN A 63 3.58 -20.42 4.32
C ASN A 63 2.13 -20.94 4.31
N ASP A 64 1.15 -20.04 4.21
CA ASP A 64 -0.27 -20.37 4.09
C ASP A 64 -0.69 -20.83 2.67
N SER A 65 0.24 -20.95 1.71
CA SER A 65 -0.04 -21.21 0.28
C SER A 65 -1.01 -20.21 -0.35
N LYS A 66 -1.12 -19.00 0.21
CA LYS A 66 -1.96 -17.89 -0.30
C LYS A 66 -1.21 -17.00 -1.29
N PHE A 67 0.10 -17.18 -1.42
CA PHE A 67 0.96 -16.36 -2.27
C PHE A 67 2.05 -17.22 -2.93
N SER A 68 2.05 -17.28 -4.27
CA SER A 68 3.19 -17.84 -5.03
C SER A 68 4.15 -16.71 -5.39
N MET A 69 5.41 -16.83 -4.96
CA MET A 69 6.47 -15.86 -5.25
C MET A 69 6.82 -15.80 -6.76
N GLU A 70 6.30 -16.74 -7.57
CA GLU A 70 6.44 -16.74 -9.03
C GLU A 70 5.56 -15.68 -9.72
N THR A 71 4.54 -15.14 -9.04
CA THR A 71 3.65 -14.14 -9.62
C THR A 71 4.06 -12.73 -9.19
N VAL A 72 4.91 -12.08 -9.99
CA VAL A 72 5.20 -10.64 -9.86
C VAL A 72 4.11 -9.87 -10.63
N CYS A 73 3.13 -9.33 -9.92
CA CYS A 73 2.18 -8.38 -10.50
C CYS A 73 2.79 -6.97 -10.45
N VAL A 74 3.36 -6.51 -11.56
CA VAL A 74 3.63 -5.07 -11.77
C VAL A 74 2.38 -4.47 -12.38
N ASP A 75 1.44 -4.02 -11.55
CA ASP A 75 0.46 -3.05 -12.05
C ASP A 75 1.21 -1.71 -12.20
N SER A 76 1.28 -1.24 -13.43
CA SER A 76 1.74 0.11 -13.74
C SER A 76 0.69 0.73 -14.64
N SER A 77 -0.10 1.63 -14.07
CA SER A 77 -1.04 2.42 -14.86
C SER A 77 -0.28 3.53 -15.57
N PHE A 78 0.16 3.28 -16.81
CA PHE A 78 0.66 4.33 -17.69
C PHE A 78 -0.51 5.23 -18.10
N VAL A 79 -0.53 6.47 -17.62
CA VAL A 79 -1.50 7.47 -18.06
C VAL A 79 -0.88 8.30 -19.18
N GLU A 80 -1.52 8.29 -20.34
CA GLU A 80 -1.09 9.08 -21.51
C GLU A 80 -1.19 10.58 -21.18
N THR A 81 -0.07 11.31 -21.26
CA THR A 81 -0.09 12.76 -21.09
C THR A 81 -0.52 13.42 -22.40
N LYS A 82 -1.37 14.46 -22.33
CA LYS A 82 -2.00 15.10 -23.52
C LYS A 82 -1.03 15.79 -24.50
N LYS A 83 0.29 15.74 -24.29
CA LYS A 83 1.26 16.39 -25.17
C LYS A 83 2.27 15.37 -25.67
N GLY A 84 1.98 14.89 -26.88
CA GLY A 84 2.62 13.74 -27.49
C GLY A 84 4.13 13.86 -27.66
N GLU A 85 4.79 12.74 -27.36
CA GLU A 85 6.02 12.37 -28.01
C GLU A 85 5.72 11.13 -28.86
N LYS A 86 6.12 11.15 -30.14
CA LYS A 86 5.83 10.05 -31.07
C LYS A 86 6.69 8.84 -30.66
N ILE A 87 6.06 7.83 -30.09
CA ILE A 87 6.72 6.54 -29.87
C ILE A 87 6.97 5.91 -31.25
N PRO A 88 8.21 5.53 -31.63
CA PRO A 88 8.42 4.73 -32.82
C PRO A 88 7.70 3.39 -32.63
N LEU A 89 6.91 2.98 -33.63
CA LEU A 89 6.25 1.68 -33.65
C LEU A 89 7.28 0.57 -33.49
N THR A 90 7.34 -0.04 -32.31
CA THR A 90 7.84 -1.41 -32.16
C THR A 90 6.69 -2.28 -31.65
N THR A 91 5.66 -2.41 -32.47
CA THR A 91 4.57 -3.36 -32.24
C THR A 91 5.07 -4.76 -32.62
N ALA A 92 5.55 -5.51 -31.64
CA ALA A 92 5.68 -6.97 -31.77
C ALA A 92 4.30 -7.60 -31.52
N THR A 93 3.47 -7.69 -32.57
CA THR A 93 2.25 -8.50 -32.52
C THR A 93 2.63 -9.96 -32.70
N ARG A 94 2.52 -10.75 -31.63
CA ARG A 94 2.56 -12.22 -31.69
C ARG A 94 1.28 -12.70 -32.39
N GLU A 95 1.43 -13.32 -33.56
CA GLU A 95 0.34 -14.01 -34.25
C GLU A 95 -0.23 -15.14 -33.37
N ARG A 96 -1.56 -15.19 -33.24
CA ARG A 96 -2.27 -16.38 -32.75
C ARG A 96 -2.71 -17.20 -33.96
N LYS A 97 -2.15 -18.40 -34.11
CA LYS A 97 -2.77 -19.48 -34.88
C LYS A 97 -3.89 -20.11 -34.05
N VAL A 98 -5.12 -20.10 -34.56
CA VAL A 98 -5.99 -21.28 -34.68
C VAL A 98 -6.79 -21.12 -35.97
#